data_AF-S2J739-F1
#
_entry.id   AF-S2J739-F1
#
_cell.length_a   1.000
_cell.length_b   1.000
_cell.length_c   1.000
_cell.angle_alpha   90.00
_cell.angle_beta   90.00
_cell.angle_gamma   90.00
#
_symmetry.space_group_name_H-M   'P 1'
#
loop_
_entity.id
_entity.type
_entity.pdbx_description
1 polymer ?
#
loop_
_entity_poly.entity_id
_entity_poly.type
_entity_poly.pdbx_seq_one_letter_code
_entity_poly.pdbx_strand_id
1 'polypeptide(L)'
;MIDTKDFEVTSPPSDSISDMEFSPQANFLAVSSWDNHASIHTIFLLKANVRIYDVQSSGTTVPKAAFSHEAPALCVDWSQDGTKVASGGADRAGRMLDISTGQSIQVAQHEDAIKCIQFLNQGNIIATGSWDKTIKYWDTRSSQPIATVQLPERCYSMDTKGSLLVVGTAEKHICVFDLNNPTVIFKQSTSPLRWQTRVVKCYPDSKGYAVGSIEGRAGFQYLEPKDASKNFTFKCHRDDAKNVYAVNDINFHPIYGTFSTCGADGTVSYWDKDTRLRLKSFSKTHGQITSTAFNKDGSIFAYGVGYDWSKGYKHLPASSTNKIYLHAVKDDEIKPRPAKKR
;
A
#
# COMPACT_ATOMS: atom_id res chain seq x y z
N MET A 1 -29.25 -2.96 -6.81
CA MET A 1 -29.30 -3.62 -5.49
C MET A 1 -28.11 -3.14 -4.72
N ILE A 2 -28.34 -2.56 -3.55
CA ILE A 2 -27.30 -2.02 -2.68
C ILE A 2 -26.49 -3.23 -2.20
N ASP A 3 -25.30 -3.43 -2.75
CA ASP A 3 -24.34 -4.38 -2.20
C ASP A 3 -24.17 -4.04 -0.71
N THR A 4 -24.16 -5.08 0.13
CA THR A 4 -24.03 -5.06 1.59
C THR A 4 -23.30 -3.82 2.10
N LYS A 5 -23.97 -3.01 2.93
CA LYS A 5 -23.46 -1.72 3.41
C LYS A 5 -22.13 -1.93 4.13
N ASP A 6 -21.04 -1.54 3.47
CA ASP A 6 -19.69 -1.54 4.05
C ASP A 6 -19.66 -0.67 5.32
N PHE A 7 -18.80 -1.02 6.26
CA PHE A 7 -18.70 -0.33 7.53
C PHE A 7 -17.76 0.86 7.41
N GLU A 8 -18.19 2.04 7.83
CA GLU A 8 -17.35 3.23 7.85
C GLU A 8 -16.52 3.25 9.14
N VAL A 9 -15.20 3.39 9.01
CA VAL A 9 -14.28 3.53 10.15
C VAL A 9 -14.60 4.81 10.90
N THR A 10 -14.72 4.72 12.22
CA THR A 10 -14.94 5.84 13.12
C THR A 10 -13.72 6.76 13.17
N SER A 11 -13.96 8.09 13.12
CA SER A 11 -12.91 9.11 13.19
C SER A 11 -11.75 8.87 12.20
N PRO A 12 -12.03 8.82 10.88
CA PRO A 12 -10.99 8.66 9.86
C PRO A 12 -10.05 9.89 9.86
N PRO A 13 -8.89 9.81 9.19
CA PRO A 13 -8.04 10.97 8.94
C PRO A 13 -8.80 12.14 8.32
N SER A 14 -8.39 13.36 8.65
CA SER A 14 -9.08 14.57 8.19
C SER A 14 -8.70 14.93 6.75
N ASP A 15 -7.48 14.59 6.34
CA ASP A 15 -6.96 14.67 4.98
C ASP A 15 -6.82 13.26 4.35
N SER A 16 -6.34 13.23 3.11
CA SER A 16 -6.32 12.07 2.22
C SER A 16 -5.45 10.96 2.79
N ILE A 17 -5.94 9.72 2.74
CA ILE A 17 -5.18 8.53 3.12
C ILE A 17 -4.06 8.30 2.10
N SER A 18 -2.83 8.13 2.58
CA SER A 18 -1.66 7.83 1.75
C SER A 18 -1.38 6.33 1.65
N ASP A 19 -1.55 5.59 2.74
CA ASP A 19 -1.29 4.15 2.80
C ASP A 19 -2.03 3.46 3.96
N MET A 20 -2.25 2.15 3.86
CA MET A 20 -2.91 1.33 4.87
C MET A 20 -2.37 -0.09 4.88
N GLU A 21 -2.24 -0.68 6.08
CA GLU A 21 -1.80 -2.06 6.24
C GLU A 21 -2.46 -2.67 7.50
N PHE A 22 -2.91 -3.92 7.39
CA PHE A 22 -3.41 -4.67 8.54
C PHE A 22 -2.27 -5.35 9.29
N SER A 23 -2.41 -5.47 10.60
CA SER A 23 -1.48 -6.22 11.43
C SER A 23 -1.43 -7.70 10.99
N PRO A 24 -0.23 -8.31 10.93
CA PRO A 24 -0.09 -9.73 10.60
C PRO A 24 -0.51 -10.65 11.76
N GLN A 25 -0.86 -10.10 12.93
CA GLN A 25 -1.24 -10.89 14.12
C GLN A 25 -2.64 -10.59 14.67
N ALA A 26 -3.19 -9.41 14.38
CA ALA A 26 -4.50 -9.00 14.88
C ALA A 26 -5.30 -8.24 13.81
N ASN A 27 -6.59 -8.01 14.05
CA ASN A 27 -7.42 -7.15 13.21
C ASN A 27 -7.20 -5.67 13.52
N PHE A 28 -5.92 -5.25 13.58
CA PHE A 28 -5.56 -3.85 13.72
C PHE A 28 -5.24 -3.27 12.35
N LEU A 29 -5.89 -2.16 11.99
CA LEU A 29 -5.64 -1.44 10.75
C LEU A 29 -4.77 -0.22 11.05
N ALA A 30 -3.57 -0.17 10.49
CA ALA A 30 -2.74 1.04 10.49
C ALA A 30 -3.03 1.85 9.23
N VAL A 31 -3.10 3.17 9.39
CA VAL A 31 -3.44 4.13 8.34
C VAL A 31 -2.50 5.31 8.44
N SER A 32 -1.89 5.68 7.32
CA SER A 32 -1.15 6.95 7.18
C SER A 32 -1.91 7.94 6.31
N SER A 33 -1.74 9.24 6.57
CA SER A 33 -2.46 10.29 5.86
C SER A 33 -1.65 11.57 5.66
N TRP A 34 -2.25 12.46 4.86
CA TRP A 34 -1.75 13.81 4.61
C TRP A 34 -2.09 14.82 5.70
N ASP A 35 -2.72 14.38 6.80
CA ASP A 35 -3.03 15.24 7.95
C ASP A 35 -1.73 15.95 8.36
N ASN A 36 -1.74 17.27 8.32
CA ASN A 36 -0.62 18.08 8.80
C ASN A 36 -1.14 19.06 9.82
N HIS A 37 -0.55 19.04 11.02
CA HIS A 37 -0.95 19.92 12.10
C HIS A 37 0.23 20.77 12.55
N ALA A 38 0.37 21.94 11.93
CA ALA A 38 1.20 23.03 12.43
C ALA A 38 0.59 23.77 13.64
N SER A 39 -0.55 23.34 14.19
CA SER A 39 -1.27 24.08 15.23
C SER A 39 -1.42 23.29 16.54
N ILE A 40 -1.03 23.91 17.65
CA ILE A 40 -0.80 23.31 18.99
C ILE A 40 -2.10 23.05 19.79
N HIS A 41 -3.29 23.49 19.35
CA HIS A 41 -4.48 23.61 20.23
C HIS A 41 -5.61 22.56 20.07
N THR A 42 -5.34 21.26 19.89
CA THR A 42 -6.42 20.25 19.75
C THR A 42 -5.96 18.86 20.23
N ILE A 43 -6.92 18.03 20.66
CA ILE A 43 -6.77 16.68 21.22
C ILE A 43 -5.84 15.81 20.38
N PHE A 44 -4.90 15.11 21.03
CA PHE A 44 -3.82 14.32 20.43
C PHE A 44 -4.26 13.36 19.32
N LEU A 45 -5.39 12.64 19.48
CA LEU A 45 -5.91 11.71 18.48
C LEU A 45 -6.43 12.38 17.20
N LEU A 46 -6.84 13.65 17.27
CA LEU A 46 -7.32 14.39 16.10
C LEU A 46 -6.19 14.95 15.24
N LYS A 47 -4.92 14.81 15.68
CA LYS A 47 -3.73 15.39 15.01
C LYS A 47 -2.73 14.38 14.47
N ALA A 48 -3.00 13.10 14.65
CA ALA A 48 -2.09 12.06 14.21
C ALA A 48 -2.30 11.75 12.73
N ASN A 49 -1.21 11.77 11.99
CA ASN A 49 -1.17 11.37 10.59
C ASN A 49 -0.74 9.90 10.40
N VAL A 50 -0.52 9.19 11.50
CA VAL A 50 -0.52 7.73 11.54
C VAL A 50 -1.45 7.26 12.65
N ARG A 51 -2.50 6.52 12.29
CA ARG A 51 -3.55 6.05 13.21
C ARG A 51 -3.68 4.54 13.12
N ILE A 52 -3.92 3.91 14.27
CA ILE A 52 -4.16 2.48 14.39
C ILE A 52 -5.57 2.28 14.94
N TYR A 53 -6.35 1.45 14.27
CA TYR A 53 -7.72 1.11 14.64
C TYR A 53 -7.82 -0.37 14.98
N ASP A 54 -8.51 -0.70 16.07
CA ASP A 54 -8.93 -2.05 16.37
C ASP A 54 -10.28 -2.34 15.69
N VAL A 55 -10.27 -3.26 14.72
CA VAL A 55 -11.45 -3.65 13.94
C VAL A 55 -12.13 -4.83 14.62
N GLN A 56 -13.30 -4.56 15.20
CA GLN A 56 -14.10 -5.57 15.88
C GLN A 56 -14.86 -6.45 14.88
N SER A 57 -15.21 -7.66 15.30
CA SER A 57 -16.00 -8.61 14.49
C SER A 57 -17.37 -8.08 14.06
N SER A 58 -17.92 -7.07 14.76
CA SER A 58 -19.16 -6.39 14.40
C SER A 58 -19.02 -5.39 13.25
N GLY A 59 -17.79 -5.16 12.75
CA GLY A 59 -17.47 -4.10 11.80
C GLY A 59 -17.25 -2.72 12.44
N THR A 60 -17.43 -2.60 13.76
CA THR A 60 -17.13 -1.36 14.50
C THR A 60 -15.63 -1.20 14.66
N THR A 61 -15.12 0.03 14.53
CA THR A 61 -13.72 0.34 14.79
C THR A 61 -13.52 1.17 16.06
N VAL A 62 -12.45 0.88 16.78
CA VAL A 62 -12.04 1.63 17.98
C VAL A 62 -10.63 2.19 17.77
N PRO A 63 -10.38 3.48 18.00
CA PRO A 63 -9.02 4.03 17.99
C PRO A 63 -8.13 3.31 19.01
N LYS A 64 -6.99 2.79 18.58
CA LYS A 64 -6.09 1.97 19.39
C LYS A 64 -4.83 2.71 19.80
N ALA A 65 -4.16 3.33 18.84
CA ALA A 65 -2.94 4.11 19.04
C ALA A 65 -2.76 5.09 17.88
N ALA A 66 -1.91 6.09 18.06
CA ALA A 66 -1.60 7.06 17.01
C ALA A 66 -0.26 7.76 17.30
N PHE A 67 0.41 8.22 16.25
CA PHE A 67 1.62 9.04 16.32
C PHE A 67 1.74 9.94 15.10
N SER A 68 2.69 10.88 15.11
CA SER A 68 2.75 11.96 14.12
C SER A 68 4.13 12.16 13.49
N HIS A 69 4.09 12.56 12.22
CA HIS A 69 5.19 13.21 11.49
C HIS A 69 4.98 14.74 11.46
N GLU A 70 6.05 15.49 11.17
CA GLU A 70 6.02 16.96 11.04
C GLU A 70 5.51 17.43 9.66
N ALA A 71 5.30 16.48 8.76
CA ALA A 71 4.72 16.64 7.44
C ALA A 71 3.89 15.38 7.12
N PRO A 72 3.20 15.29 5.96
CA PRO A 72 2.42 14.11 5.58
C PRO A 72 3.16 12.77 5.79
N ALA A 73 2.48 11.81 6.40
CA ALA A 73 2.95 10.43 6.44
C ALA A 73 2.58 9.75 5.10
N LEU A 74 3.51 9.05 4.47
CA LEU A 74 3.38 8.59 3.08
C LEU A 74 3.29 7.08 2.91
N CYS A 75 3.60 6.34 3.98
CA CYS A 75 3.61 4.88 4.02
C CYS A 75 3.53 4.39 5.47
N VAL A 76 3.04 3.16 5.64
CA VAL A 76 2.98 2.48 6.94
C VAL A 76 3.18 0.98 6.75
N ASP A 77 3.81 0.32 7.70
CA ASP A 77 3.94 -1.14 7.71
C ASP A 77 4.02 -1.70 9.14
N TRP A 78 3.72 -2.99 9.30
CA TRP A 78 3.73 -3.70 10.57
C TRP A 78 4.94 -4.63 10.71
N SER A 79 5.47 -4.70 11.93
CA SER A 79 6.39 -5.78 12.27
C SER A 79 5.67 -7.12 12.21
N GLN A 80 6.39 -8.18 11.84
CA GLN A 80 5.81 -9.52 11.67
C GLN A 80 5.19 -10.08 12.95
N ASP A 81 5.68 -9.66 14.12
CA ASP A 81 5.11 -10.03 15.43
C ASP A 81 3.87 -9.18 15.81
N GLY A 82 3.50 -8.19 14.99
CA GLY A 82 2.36 -7.31 15.20
C GLY A 82 2.52 -6.33 16.38
N THR A 83 3.71 -6.20 16.96
CA THR A 83 3.94 -5.33 18.13
C THR A 83 4.34 -3.91 17.77
N LYS A 84 4.85 -3.68 16.55
CA LYS A 84 5.36 -2.39 16.10
C LYS A 84 4.74 -1.97 14.78
N VAL A 85 4.59 -0.66 14.64
CA VAL A 85 4.15 0.00 13.40
C VAL A 85 5.22 0.99 13.01
N ALA A 86 5.70 0.94 11.77
CA ALA A 86 6.65 1.90 11.24
C ALA A 86 5.99 2.73 10.13
N SER A 87 6.39 3.98 10.01
CA SER A 87 5.93 4.89 8.96
C SER A 87 7.05 5.78 8.45
N GLY A 88 6.96 6.18 7.19
CA GLY A 88 7.84 7.15 6.55
C GLY A 88 7.08 8.42 6.16
N GLY A 89 7.71 9.59 6.30
CA GLY A 89 7.05 10.87 6.04
C GLY A 89 7.76 11.76 5.03
N ALA A 90 7.04 12.79 4.59
CA ALA A 90 7.55 13.90 3.80
C ALA A 90 8.52 14.80 4.58
N ASP A 91 8.57 14.63 5.91
CA ASP A 91 9.55 15.23 6.81
C ASP A 91 10.90 14.50 6.78
N ARG A 92 11.06 13.52 5.88
CA ARG A 92 12.30 12.75 5.62
C ARG A 92 12.70 11.83 6.77
N ALA A 93 11.85 11.71 7.78
CA ALA A 93 12.05 10.87 8.94
C ALA A 93 11.18 9.61 8.82
N GLY A 94 11.73 8.49 9.28
CA GLY A 94 10.97 7.27 9.54
C GLY A 94 10.80 7.10 11.04
N ARG A 95 9.58 6.79 11.48
CA ARG A 95 9.23 6.63 12.89
C ARG A 95 8.67 5.23 13.13
N MET A 96 8.84 4.72 14.34
CA MET A 96 8.32 3.43 14.77
C MET A 96 7.63 3.58 16.11
N LEU A 97 6.40 3.09 16.20
CA LEU A 97 5.60 3.02 17.40
C LEU A 97 5.61 1.57 17.91
N ASP A 98 5.92 1.38 19.19
CA ASP A 98 5.64 0.15 19.90
C ASP A 98 4.24 0.22 20.51
N ILE A 99 3.34 -0.67 20.08
CA ILE A 99 1.93 -0.66 20.50
C ILE A 99 1.77 -1.02 21.98
N SER A 100 2.70 -1.80 22.54
CA SER A 100 2.63 -2.25 23.93
C SER A 100 3.01 -1.14 24.92
N THR A 101 3.99 -0.32 24.56
CA THR A 101 4.47 0.78 25.41
C THR A 101 3.80 2.12 25.07
N GLY A 102 3.24 2.25 23.87
CA GLY A 102 2.71 3.50 23.33
C GLY A 102 3.80 4.52 22.97
N GLN A 103 5.07 4.12 22.96
CA GLN A 103 6.18 5.02 22.66
C GLN A 103 6.53 4.98 21.17
N SER A 104 6.61 6.18 20.57
CA SER A 104 7.12 6.38 19.21
C SER A 104 8.55 6.94 19.24
N ILE A 105 9.43 6.37 18.43
CA ILE A 105 10.81 6.84 18.24
C ILE A 105 11.11 7.06 16.76
N GLN A 106 12.06 7.94 16.44
CA GLN A 106 12.61 8.05 15.09
C GLN A 106 13.65 6.94 14.86
N VAL A 107 13.53 6.20 13.77
CA VAL A 107 14.38 5.05 13.42
C VAL A 107 15.08 5.17 12.07
N ALA A 108 14.69 6.14 11.25
CA ALA A 108 15.28 6.36 9.93
C ALA A 108 15.36 7.85 9.58
N GLN A 109 16.34 8.19 8.75
CA GLN A 109 16.54 9.54 8.20
C GLN A 109 17.02 9.48 6.75
N HIS A 110 16.41 10.30 5.90
CA HIS A 110 16.77 10.49 4.50
C HIS A 110 17.01 11.96 4.17
N GLU A 111 17.56 12.22 2.99
CA GLU A 111 17.78 13.59 2.49
C GLU A 111 16.53 14.17 1.80
N ASP A 112 15.57 13.31 1.48
CA ASP A 112 14.27 13.65 0.92
C ASP A 112 13.19 12.69 1.46
N ALA A 113 11.92 12.95 1.12
CA ALA A 113 10.75 12.23 1.62
C ALA A 113 10.87 10.70 1.52
N ILE A 114 10.49 10.01 2.60
CA ILE A 114 10.43 8.55 2.63
C ILE A 114 9.08 8.14 2.05
N LYS A 115 9.10 7.62 0.81
CA LYS A 115 7.87 7.23 0.11
C LYS A 115 7.39 5.84 0.48
N CYS A 116 8.30 4.95 0.87
CA CYS A 116 8.00 3.57 1.22
C CYS A 116 8.80 3.11 2.44
N ILE A 117 8.18 2.27 3.25
CA ILE A 117 8.77 1.61 4.41
C ILE A 117 8.29 0.16 4.43
N GLN A 118 9.17 -0.78 4.77
CA GLN A 118 8.86 -2.21 4.83
C GLN A 118 9.64 -2.87 5.97
N PHE A 119 8.96 -3.60 6.85
CA PHE A 119 9.58 -4.53 7.77
C PHE A 119 10.06 -5.76 7.01
N LEU A 120 11.31 -6.14 7.23
CA LEU A 120 11.88 -7.34 6.63
C LEU A 120 11.66 -8.54 7.55
N ASN A 121 11.48 -9.72 6.96
CA ASN A 121 11.26 -10.96 7.71
C ASN A 121 12.53 -11.43 8.47
N GLN A 122 13.70 -10.93 8.08
CA GLN A 122 15.01 -11.36 8.58
C GLN A 122 15.54 -10.37 9.60
N GLY A 123 15.15 -10.53 10.87
CA GLY A 123 15.52 -9.62 11.95
C GLY A 123 14.65 -8.37 11.94
N ASN A 124 14.60 -7.66 13.08
CA ASN A 124 13.81 -6.44 13.27
C ASN A 124 14.39 -5.26 12.46
N ILE A 125 14.50 -5.44 11.14
CA ILE A 125 15.11 -4.55 10.17
C ILE A 125 14.00 -3.89 9.36
N ILE A 126 14.16 -2.60 9.15
CA ILE A 126 13.29 -1.80 8.30
C ILE A 126 14.07 -1.42 7.04
N ALA A 127 13.45 -1.60 5.86
CA ALA A 127 13.89 -1.01 4.61
C ALA A 127 13.07 0.25 4.33
N THR A 128 13.73 1.36 4.02
CA THR A 128 13.08 2.62 3.62
C THR A 128 13.52 3.01 2.21
N GLY A 129 12.56 3.37 1.36
CA GLY A 129 12.79 3.86 0.00
C GLY A 129 12.40 5.34 -0.12
N SER A 130 13.31 6.17 -0.61
CA SER A 130 13.15 7.64 -0.61
C SER A 130 13.27 8.27 -2.00
N TRP A 131 12.77 9.50 -2.10
CA TRP A 131 13.01 10.39 -3.24
C TRP A 131 14.44 10.92 -3.31
N ASP A 132 15.27 10.69 -2.29
CA ASP A 132 16.72 10.91 -2.38
C ASP A 132 17.44 9.86 -3.26
N LYS A 133 16.65 8.97 -3.89
CA LYS A 133 17.10 7.88 -4.77
C LYS A 133 17.89 6.82 -4.01
N THR A 134 17.62 6.60 -2.73
CA THR A 134 18.24 5.52 -1.97
C THR A 134 17.22 4.56 -1.35
N ILE A 135 17.68 3.32 -1.15
CA ILE A 135 17.13 2.43 -0.13
C ILE A 135 18.11 2.43 1.04
N LYS A 136 17.59 2.58 2.26
CA LYS A 136 18.38 2.41 3.48
C LYS A 136 17.78 1.29 4.33
N TYR A 137 18.66 0.55 5.00
CA TYR A 137 18.30 -0.52 5.93
C TYR A 137 18.65 -0.10 7.35
N TRP A 138 17.77 -0.39 8.30
CA TRP A 138 17.86 0.09 9.68
C TRP A 138 17.62 -1.05 10.65
N ASP A 139 18.47 -1.20 11.66
CA ASP A 139 18.27 -2.20 12.72
C ASP A 139 17.42 -1.69 13.90
N THR A 140 16.88 -0.48 13.79
CA THR A 140 16.03 0.24 14.76
C THR A 140 16.67 0.61 16.10
N ARG A 141 17.92 0.20 16.35
CA ARG A 141 18.65 0.47 17.60
C ARG A 141 19.62 1.63 17.46
N SER A 142 20.08 1.88 16.23
CA SER A 142 20.99 2.97 15.88
C SER A 142 20.30 4.00 14.98
N SER A 143 20.75 5.25 15.06
CA SER A 143 20.37 6.32 14.14
C SER A 143 21.12 6.26 12.79
N GLN A 144 22.07 5.34 12.65
CA GLN A 144 22.81 5.13 11.40
C GLN A 144 22.26 3.95 10.62
N PRO A 145 22.10 4.07 9.29
CA PRO A 145 21.68 2.93 8.48
C PRO A 145 22.77 1.86 8.47
N ILE A 146 22.37 0.60 8.58
CA ILE A 146 23.30 -0.54 8.49
C ILE A 146 23.78 -0.77 7.06
N ALA A 147 23.00 -0.33 6.07
CA ALA A 147 23.37 -0.35 4.66
C ALA A 147 22.58 0.71 3.88
N THR A 148 23.17 1.21 2.80
CA THR A 148 22.54 2.12 1.85
C THR A 148 22.79 1.62 0.43
N VAL A 149 21.75 1.63 -0.40
CA VAL A 149 21.82 1.24 -1.81
C VAL A 149 21.33 2.39 -2.68
N GLN A 150 22.10 2.71 -3.71
CA GLN A 150 21.73 3.72 -4.70
C GLN A 150 20.71 3.14 -5.70
N LEU A 151 19.56 3.79 -5.82
CA LEU A 151 18.58 3.53 -6.86
C LEU A 151 18.89 4.35 -8.12
N PRO A 152 18.44 3.89 -9.30
CA PRO A 152 18.61 4.65 -10.54
C PRO A 152 17.83 5.97 -10.53
N GLU A 153 16.71 6.03 -9.79
CA GLU A 153 15.85 7.19 -9.71
C GLU A 153 15.02 7.19 -8.40
N ARG A 154 14.21 8.22 -8.18
CA ARG A 154 13.34 8.36 -6.99
C ARG A 154 12.48 7.12 -6.76
N CYS A 155 12.42 6.62 -5.53
CA CYS A 155 11.55 5.52 -5.16
C CYS A 155 10.07 5.94 -5.20
N TYR A 156 9.23 5.26 -5.97
CA TYR A 156 7.79 5.52 -6.06
C TYR A 156 6.94 4.48 -5.33
N SER A 157 7.35 3.22 -5.37
CA SER A 157 6.65 2.12 -4.71
C SER A 157 7.64 1.01 -4.38
N MET A 158 7.41 0.30 -3.27
CA MET A 158 8.26 -0.78 -2.79
C MET A 158 7.41 -1.77 -2.01
N ASP A 159 7.64 -3.06 -2.25
CA ASP A 159 6.96 -4.14 -1.53
C ASP A 159 7.89 -5.35 -1.32
N THR A 160 7.63 -6.13 -0.28
CA THR A 160 8.45 -7.28 0.12
C THR A 160 7.61 -8.53 0.40
N LYS A 161 8.11 -9.70 -0.01
CA LYS A 161 7.55 -10.99 0.41
C LYS A 161 8.65 -12.05 0.44
N GLY A 162 8.71 -12.81 1.54
CA GLY A 162 9.77 -13.82 1.70
C GLY A 162 11.15 -13.17 1.67
N SER A 163 12.00 -13.58 0.72
CA SER A 163 13.30 -12.98 0.43
C SER A 163 13.27 -12.00 -0.75
N LEU A 164 12.11 -11.71 -1.32
CA LEU A 164 11.96 -10.81 -2.46
C LEU A 164 11.63 -9.40 -2.00
N LEU A 165 12.39 -8.41 -2.47
CA LEU A 165 12.04 -6.99 -2.37
C LEU A 165 12.01 -6.38 -3.78
N VAL A 166 10.92 -5.71 -4.14
CA VAL A 166 10.73 -5.09 -5.46
C VAL A 166 10.48 -3.61 -5.28
N VAL A 167 11.19 -2.80 -6.07
CA VAL A 167 11.13 -1.33 -6.02
C VAL A 167 10.85 -0.78 -7.40
N GLY A 168 9.77 -0.01 -7.54
CA GLY A 168 9.47 0.79 -8.71
C GLY A 168 9.95 2.22 -8.52
N THR A 169 10.73 2.74 -9.46
CA THR A 169 11.26 4.11 -9.41
C THR A 169 10.65 5.01 -10.48
N ALA A 170 10.96 6.31 -10.41
CA ALA A 170 10.85 7.20 -11.55
C ALA A 170 11.60 6.65 -12.77
N GLU A 171 11.24 7.16 -13.95
CA GLU A 171 11.71 6.64 -15.26
C GLU A 171 11.37 5.17 -15.52
N LYS A 172 10.43 4.62 -14.73
CA LYS A 172 9.86 3.28 -14.88
C LYS A 172 10.86 2.14 -14.66
N HIS A 173 11.98 2.38 -13.98
CA HIS A 173 12.82 1.25 -13.58
C HIS A 173 12.12 0.40 -12.52
N ILE A 174 12.30 -0.90 -12.62
CA ILE A 174 11.95 -1.88 -11.61
C ILE A 174 13.26 -2.54 -11.15
N CYS A 175 13.59 -2.36 -9.88
CA CYS A 175 14.73 -2.98 -9.22
C CYS A 175 14.22 -4.12 -8.34
N VAL A 176 14.80 -5.30 -8.50
CA VAL A 176 14.49 -6.49 -7.73
C VAL A 176 15.72 -6.84 -6.90
N PHE A 177 15.50 -7.16 -5.63
CA PHE A 177 16.51 -7.54 -4.65
C PHE A 177 16.20 -8.92 -4.09
N ASP A 178 17.23 -9.72 -3.86
CA ASP A 178 17.19 -10.88 -2.98
C ASP A 178 17.66 -10.40 -1.59
N LEU A 179 16.81 -10.52 -0.58
CA LEU A 179 17.08 -10.09 0.78
C LEU A 179 18.15 -10.93 1.48
N ASN A 180 18.57 -12.06 0.91
CA ASN A 180 19.78 -12.75 1.35
C ASN A 180 21.08 -11.97 0.99
N ASN A 181 21.00 -11.06 0.02
CA ASN A 181 22.05 -10.11 -0.34
C ASN A 181 21.43 -8.72 -0.65
N PRO A 182 20.89 -8.03 0.38
CA PRO A 182 19.98 -6.90 0.20
C PRO A 182 20.68 -5.66 -0.35
N THR A 183 22.01 -5.62 -0.35
CA THR A 183 22.79 -4.46 -0.81
C THR A 183 23.04 -4.44 -2.31
N VAL A 184 22.63 -5.48 -3.03
CA VAL A 184 22.85 -5.63 -4.48
C VAL A 184 21.53 -5.74 -5.22
N ILE A 185 21.37 -4.93 -6.27
CA ILE A 185 20.24 -5.08 -7.20
C ILE A 185 20.42 -6.39 -7.96
N PHE A 186 19.59 -7.39 -7.63
CA PHE A 186 19.60 -8.70 -8.28
C PHE A 186 19.18 -8.62 -9.75
N LYS A 187 18.15 -7.82 -10.05
CA LYS A 187 17.68 -7.58 -11.43
C LYS A 187 17.13 -6.17 -11.59
N GLN A 188 17.60 -5.46 -12.60
CA GLN A 188 17.04 -4.18 -13.02
C GLN A 188 16.39 -4.33 -14.39
N SER A 189 15.17 -3.81 -14.54
CA SER A 189 14.44 -3.83 -15.80
C SER A 189 13.57 -2.58 -15.94
N THR A 190 13.02 -2.34 -17.13
CA THR A 190 11.98 -1.33 -17.32
C THR A 190 10.60 -1.96 -17.11
N SER A 191 9.68 -1.22 -16.49
CA SER A 191 8.29 -1.62 -16.33
C SER A 191 7.69 -2.09 -17.67
N PRO A 192 6.91 -3.18 -17.69
CA PRO A 192 6.19 -3.63 -18.88
C PRO A 192 5.07 -2.66 -19.29
N LEU A 193 4.78 -1.64 -18.48
CA LEU A 193 3.77 -0.63 -18.73
C LEU A 193 4.38 0.60 -19.43
N ARG A 194 3.59 1.25 -20.28
CA ARG A 194 4.10 2.32 -21.14
C ARG A 194 4.32 3.61 -20.35
N TRP A 195 3.50 3.85 -19.32
CA TRP A 195 3.49 5.06 -18.51
C TRP A 195 4.06 4.84 -17.11
N GLN A 196 4.15 5.93 -16.33
CA GLN A 196 4.74 5.96 -15.00
C GLN A 196 4.18 4.85 -14.10
N THR A 197 5.10 4.11 -13.47
CA THR A 197 4.79 3.12 -12.43
C THR A 197 4.26 3.84 -11.20
N ARG A 198 3.13 3.36 -10.67
CA ARG A 198 2.48 3.92 -9.49
C ARG A 198 2.55 2.99 -8.28
N VAL A 199 2.41 1.68 -8.51
CA VAL A 199 2.44 0.67 -7.45
C VAL A 199 3.14 -0.60 -7.94
N VAL A 200 3.91 -1.23 -7.06
CA VAL A 200 4.43 -2.60 -7.21
C VAL A 200 4.03 -3.42 -5.99
N LYS A 201 3.67 -4.68 -6.20
CA LYS A 201 3.34 -5.62 -5.11
C LYS A 201 3.86 -7.01 -5.41
N CYS A 202 4.56 -7.61 -4.46
CA CYS A 202 5.08 -8.95 -4.54
C CYS A 202 3.94 -9.98 -4.49
N TYR A 203 4.10 -11.09 -5.20
CA TYR A 203 3.17 -12.21 -5.08
C TYR A 203 3.28 -12.84 -3.68
N PRO A 204 2.18 -13.39 -3.13
CA PRO A 204 2.23 -14.11 -1.86
C PRO A 204 3.26 -15.24 -1.82
N ASP A 205 3.54 -15.88 -2.97
CA ASP A 205 4.52 -16.96 -3.11
C ASP A 205 5.94 -16.48 -3.47
N SER A 206 6.17 -15.16 -3.52
CA SER A 206 7.47 -14.52 -3.79
C SER A 206 8.09 -14.84 -5.17
N LYS A 207 7.33 -15.40 -6.13
CA LYS A 207 7.87 -15.77 -7.46
C LYS A 207 7.84 -14.64 -8.48
N GLY A 208 7.29 -13.49 -8.12
CA GLY A 208 7.04 -12.39 -9.04
C GLY A 208 6.37 -11.21 -8.36
N TYR A 209 5.95 -10.26 -9.19
CA TYR A 209 5.30 -9.04 -8.75
C TYR A 209 4.24 -8.57 -9.73
N ALA A 210 3.26 -7.85 -9.19
CA ALA A 210 2.32 -7.03 -9.94
C ALA A 210 2.85 -5.61 -10.02
N VAL A 211 2.50 -4.92 -11.11
CA VAL A 211 2.82 -3.51 -11.33
C VAL A 211 1.58 -2.78 -11.83
N GLY A 212 1.27 -1.63 -11.25
CA GLY A 212 0.21 -0.73 -11.67
C GLY A 212 0.78 0.60 -12.17
N SER A 213 0.07 1.24 -13.10
CA SER A 213 0.52 2.51 -13.71
C SER A 213 -0.58 3.57 -13.71
N ILE A 214 -0.19 4.80 -14.03
CA ILE A 214 -1.12 5.92 -14.19
C ILE A 214 -2.03 5.80 -15.43
N GLU A 215 -1.83 4.82 -16.30
CA GLU A 215 -2.58 4.66 -17.56
C GLU A 215 -3.73 3.64 -17.48
N GLY A 216 -4.30 3.37 -16.30
CA GLY A 216 -5.39 2.40 -16.16
C GLY A 216 -5.01 1.02 -16.70
N ARG A 217 -3.83 0.55 -16.28
CA ARG A 217 -3.28 -0.76 -16.61
C ARG A 217 -2.49 -1.31 -15.45
N ALA A 218 -2.58 -2.62 -15.31
CA ALA A 218 -1.72 -3.42 -14.46
C ALA A 218 -1.05 -4.54 -15.26
N GLY A 219 0.07 -5.03 -14.74
CA GLY A 219 0.87 -6.09 -15.33
C GLY A 219 1.40 -7.05 -14.28
N PHE A 220 1.67 -8.27 -14.69
CA PHE A 220 2.17 -9.36 -13.86
C PHE A 220 3.49 -9.86 -14.46
N GLN A 221 4.53 -9.92 -13.64
CA GLN A 221 5.87 -10.37 -14.01
C GLN A 221 6.35 -11.48 -13.07
N TYR A 222 6.70 -12.62 -13.64
CA TYR A 222 7.44 -13.69 -12.97
C TYR A 222 8.94 -13.46 -13.12
N LEU A 223 9.71 -13.80 -12.08
CA LEU A 223 11.16 -13.59 -12.07
C LEU A 223 11.91 -14.67 -12.83
N GLU A 224 11.42 -15.91 -12.71
CA GLU A 224 12.01 -17.10 -13.31
C GLU A 224 11.77 -17.14 -14.84
N PRO A 225 12.81 -17.31 -15.67
CA PRO A 225 12.66 -17.32 -17.13
C PRO A 225 11.68 -18.36 -17.65
N LYS A 226 11.60 -19.54 -17.00
CA LYS A 226 10.66 -20.62 -17.35
C LYS A 226 9.19 -20.19 -17.23
N ASP A 227 8.90 -19.20 -16.39
CA ASP A 227 7.55 -18.69 -16.15
C ASP A 227 7.26 -17.39 -16.93
N ALA A 228 8.20 -16.90 -17.76
CA ALA A 228 8.03 -15.65 -18.50
C ALA A 228 6.82 -15.65 -19.45
N SER A 229 6.41 -16.81 -19.96
CA SER A 229 5.20 -16.96 -20.79
C SER A 229 3.89 -16.67 -20.03
N LYS A 230 3.94 -16.70 -18.69
CA LYS A 230 2.81 -16.33 -17.83
C LYS A 230 2.69 -14.82 -17.63
N ASN A 231 3.70 -14.03 -18.03
CA ASN A 231 3.64 -12.57 -17.92
C ASN A 231 2.52 -12.02 -18.81
N PHE A 232 1.76 -11.07 -18.29
CA PHE A 232 0.71 -10.40 -19.05
C PHE A 232 0.41 -9.00 -18.51
N THR A 233 -0.27 -8.20 -19.32
CA THR A 233 -0.84 -6.91 -18.90
C THR A 233 -2.30 -6.84 -19.29
N PHE A 234 -3.08 -6.03 -18.58
CA PHE A 234 -4.49 -5.83 -18.86
C PHE A 234 -4.92 -4.40 -18.55
N LYS A 235 -6.08 -4.02 -19.08
CA LYS A 235 -6.69 -2.71 -18.82
C LYS A 235 -7.58 -2.81 -17.59
N CYS A 236 -7.52 -1.81 -16.73
CA CYS A 236 -8.38 -1.64 -15.56
C CYS A 236 -8.63 -0.13 -15.35
N HIS A 237 -9.58 0.23 -14.48
CA HIS A 237 -9.87 1.64 -14.14
C HIS A 237 -10.06 2.53 -15.37
N ARG A 238 -11.03 2.15 -16.21
CA ARG A 238 -11.47 2.86 -17.41
C ARG A 238 -12.99 2.82 -17.44
N ASP A 239 -13.62 3.93 -17.80
CA ASP A 239 -15.07 4.00 -17.92
C ASP A 239 -15.55 3.80 -19.37
N ASP A 240 -16.87 3.77 -19.56
CA ASP A 240 -17.49 3.57 -20.86
C ASP A 240 -17.21 4.73 -21.84
N ALA A 241 -16.93 5.92 -21.30
CA ALA A 241 -16.48 7.09 -22.05
C ALA A 241 -14.99 7.01 -22.45
N LYS A 242 -14.32 5.90 -22.15
CA LYS A 242 -12.90 5.63 -22.40
C LYS A 242 -11.95 6.57 -21.66
N ASN A 243 -12.42 7.25 -20.60
CA ASN A 243 -11.53 7.94 -19.68
C ASN A 243 -10.60 6.93 -19.02
N VAL A 244 -9.38 7.36 -18.76
CA VAL A 244 -8.30 6.52 -18.22
C VAL A 244 -7.89 7.06 -16.87
N TYR A 245 -7.85 6.19 -15.88
CA TYR A 245 -7.59 6.56 -14.50
C TYR A 245 -6.38 5.81 -13.97
N ALA A 246 -5.64 6.43 -13.04
CA ALA A 246 -4.48 5.80 -12.43
C ALA A 246 -4.90 4.58 -11.59
N VAL A 247 -4.09 3.52 -11.62
CA VAL A 247 -4.17 2.42 -10.66
C VAL A 247 -3.43 2.85 -9.40
N ASN A 248 -4.16 3.15 -8.33
CA ASN A 248 -3.60 3.72 -7.11
C ASN A 248 -2.95 2.64 -6.25
N ASP A 249 -3.56 1.46 -6.17
CA ASP A 249 -3.06 0.38 -5.34
C ASP A 249 -3.48 -1.00 -5.90
N ILE A 250 -2.74 -2.02 -5.48
CA ILE A 250 -2.97 -3.44 -5.76
C ILE A 250 -2.78 -4.18 -4.45
N ASN A 251 -3.61 -5.16 -4.10
CA ASN A 251 -3.31 -6.05 -2.96
C ASN A 251 -3.77 -7.47 -3.21
N PHE A 252 -2.95 -8.43 -2.79
CA PHE A 252 -3.29 -9.84 -2.91
C PHE A 252 -4.12 -10.31 -1.72
N HIS A 253 -5.15 -11.10 -2.00
CA HIS A 253 -5.85 -11.86 -0.96
C HIS A 253 -4.87 -12.90 -0.38
N PRO A 254 -4.62 -12.88 0.94
CA PRO A 254 -3.54 -13.65 1.55
C PRO A 254 -3.70 -15.16 1.42
N ILE A 255 -4.94 -15.65 1.31
CA ILE A 255 -5.25 -17.09 1.21
C ILE A 255 -5.40 -17.58 -0.24
N TYR A 256 -5.94 -16.75 -1.13
CA TYR A 256 -6.41 -17.21 -2.44
C TYR A 256 -5.49 -16.82 -3.60
N GLY A 257 -4.59 -15.85 -3.40
CA GLY A 257 -3.70 -15.36 -4.45
C GLY A 257 -4.40 -14.57 -5.57
N THR A 258 -5.73 -14.44 -5.50
CA THR A 258 -6.51 -13.42 -6.21
C THR A 258 -6.17 -12.04 -5.64
N PHE A 259 -6.57 -10.98 -6.31
CA PHE A 259 -6.10 -9.64 -5.95
C PHE A 259 -7.12 -8.56 -6.23
N SER A 260 -7.01 -7.46 -5.50
CA SER A 260 -7.73 -6.22 -5.74
C SER A 260 -6.89 -5.26 -6.58
N THR A 261 -7.58 -4.40 -7.33
CA THR A 261 -7.03 -3.13 -7.82
C THR A 261 -7.99 -2.01 -7.46
N CYS A 262 -7.45 -0.85 -7.11
CA CYS A 262 -8.23 0.38 -6.94
C CYS A 262 -7.66 1.53 -7.77
N GLY A 263 -8.45 2.56 -8.02
CA GLY A 263 -8.01 3.64 -8.88
C GLY A 263 -8.71 4.99 -8.71
N ALA A 264 -8.21 5.94 -9.50
CA ALA A 264 -8.69 7.32 -9.56
C ALA A 264 -10.11 7.45 -10.16
N ASP A 265 -10.68 6.34 -10.64
CA ASP A 265 -12.07 6.25 -11.09
C ASP A 265 -13.06 6.06 -9.94
N GLY A 266 -12.55 5.84 -8.73
CA GLY A 266 -13.37 5.62 -7.52
C GLY A 266 -13.91 4.20 -7.41
N THR A 267 -13.28 3.21 -8.06
CA THR A 267 -13.73 1.82 -8.04
C THR A 267 -12.67 0.86 -7.50
N VAL A 268 -13.14 -0.26 -6.96
CA VAL A 268 -12.34 -1.47 -6.69
C VAL A 268 -12.79 -2.58 -7.62
N SER A 269 -11.86 -3.43 -8.05
CA SER A 269 -12.20 -4.70 -8.69
C SER A 269 -11.35 -5.83 -8.12
N TYR A 270 -11.97 -7.01 -7.98
CA TYR A 270 -11.27 -8.26 -7.67
C TYR A 270 -10.99 -9.04 -8.94
N TRP A 271 -9.84 -9.69 -8.98
CA TRP A 271 -9.28 -10.32 -10.16
C TRP A 271 -8.62 -11.64 -9.80
N ASP A 272 -8.62 -12.55 -10.77
CA ASP A 272 -7.85 -13.77 -10.74
C ASP A 272 -6.75 -13.69 -11.81
N LYS A 273 -5.48 -13.72 -11.37
CA LYS A 273 -4.34 -13.59 -12.27
C LYS A 273 -4.13 -14.82 -13.15
N ASP A 274 -4.56 -16.00 -12.69
CA ASP A 274 -4.29 -17.27 -13.34
C ASP A 274 -5.34 -17.53 -14.43
N THR A 275 -6.61 -17.24 -14.16
CA THR A 275 -7.67 -17.26 -15.19
C THR A 275 -7.76 -15.97 -16.01
N ARG A 276 -7.12 -14.89 -15.53
CA ARG A 276 -7.15 -13.53 -16.13
C ARG A 276 -8.54 -12.94 -16.20
N LEU A 277 -9.40 -13.31 -15.25
CA LEU A 277 -10.79 -12.86 -15.18
C LEU A 277 -10.99 -11.87 -14.04
N ARG A 278 -11.90 -10.92 -14.26
CA ARG A 278 -12.44 -10.08 -13.20
C ARG A 278 -13.52 -10.87 -12.45
N LEU A 279 -13.39 -10.95 -11.13
CA LEU A 279 -14.28 -11.69 -10.24
C LEU A 279 -15.44 -10.82 -9.75
N LYS A 280 -15.13 -9.60 -9.29
CA LYS A 280 -16.11 -8.61 -8.79
C LYS A 280 -15.70 -7.20 -9.22
N SER A 281 -16.69 -6.34 -9.46
CA SER A 281 -16.51 -4.90 -9.56
C SER A 281 -17.40 -4.22 -8.54
N PHE A 282 -16.80 -3.34 -7.74
CA PHE A 282 -17.51 -2.57 -6.73
C PHE A 282 -18.25 -1.40 -7.38
N SER A 283 -19.29 -0.93 -6.71
CA SER A 283 -19.95 0.31 -7.10
C SER A 283 -18.98 1.49 -6.96
N LYS A 284 -19.11 2.46 -7.86
CA LYS A 284 -18.31 3.68 -7.82
C LYS A 284 -18.60 4.47 -6.54
N THR A 285 -17.55 4.86 -5.84
CA THR A 285 -17.64 5.70 -4.65
C THR A 285 -17.78 7.18 -5.04
N HIS A 286 -18.03 8.04 -4.04
CA HIS A 286 -18.13 9.49 -4.23
C HIS A 286 -16.76 10.20 -4.23
N GLY A 287 -15.66 9.47 -4.37
CA GLY A 287 -14.29 9.99 -4.41
C GLY A 287 -13.34 8.99 -5.08
N GLN A 288 -12.06 9.31 -5.18
CA GLN A 288 -11.05 8.35 -5.63
C GLN A 288 -10.73 7.36 -4.52
N ILE A 289 -10.21 6.18 -4.85
CA ILE A 289 -9.74 5.21 -3.86
C ILE A 289 -8.22 5.26 -3.84
N THR A 290 -7.63 5.65 -2.72
CA THR A 290 -6.18 5.98 -2.64
C THR A 290 -5.32 4.80 -2.20
N SER A 291 -5.83 3.95 -1.31
CA SER A 291 -5.13 2.80 -0.74
C SER A 291 -6.13 1.73 -0.32
N THR A 292 -5.68 0.48 -0.24
CA THR A 292 -6.47 -0.69 0.15
C THR A 292 -5.65 -1.63 1.02
N ALA A 293 -6.29 -2.52 1.78
CA ALA A 293 -5.61 -3.58 2.52
C ALA A 293 -6.54 -4.77 2.79
N PHE A 294 -6.00 -5.99 2.80
CA PHE A 294 -6.68 -7.16 3.35
C PHE A 294 -6.17 -7.42 4.76
N ASN A 295 -7.04 -7.86 5.67
CA ASN A 295 -6.57 -8.41 6.94
C ASN A 295 -5.90 -9.78 6.74
N LYS A 296 -5.27 -10.32 7.79
CA LYS A 296 -4.45 -11.53 7.76
C LYS A 296 -5.10 -12.74 7.07
N ASP A 297 -6.39 -12.98 7.33
CA ASP A 297 -7.13 -14.10 6.76
C ASP A 297 -7.91 -13.74 5.49
N GLY A 298 -7.91 -12.46 5.11
CA GLY A 298 -8.59 -11.93 3.93
C GLY A 298 -10.10 -11.75 4.08
N SER A 299 -10.67 -12.00 5.27
CA SER A 299 -12.10 -11.83 5.53
C SER A 299 -12.56 -10.36 5.57
N ILE A 300 -11.63 -9.42 5.78
CA ILE A 300 -11.88 -7.98 5.81
C ILE A 300 -11.03 -7.29 4.75
N PHE A 301 -11.69 -6.49 3.93
CA PHE A 301 -11.04 -5.63 2.94
C PHE A 301 -11.29 -4.16 3.26
N ALA A 302 -10.22 -3.43 3.57
CA ALA A 302 -10.27 -1.99 3.79
C ALA A 302 -9.98 -1.23 2.50
N TYR A 303 -10.70 -0.13 2.27
CA TYR A 303 -10.40 0.80 1.18
C TYR A 303 -10.63 2.27 1.60
N GLY A 304 -9.66 3.11 1.30
CA GLY A 304 -9.65 4.53 1.63
C GLY A 304 -10.20 5.35 0.47
N VAL A 305 -11.25 6.13 0.71
CA VAL A 305 -11.81 7.09 -0.23
C VAL A 305 -11.27 8.47 0.11
N GLY A 306 -10.70 9.16 -0.87
CA GLY A 306 -10.10 10.48 -0.69
C GLY A 306 -9.56 11.04 -2.00
N TYR A 307 -9.14 12.30 -2.01
CA TYR A 307 -8.61 12.92 -3.22
C TYR A 307 -7.16 12.49 -3.46
N ASP A 308 -6.87 11.89 -4.62
CA ASP A 308 -5.56 11.33 -4.95
C ASP A 308 -4.63 12.28 -5.71
N TRP A 309 -5.02 13.56 -5.83
CA TRP A 309 -4.34 14.61 -6.58
C TRP A 309 -4.25 14.39 -8.10
N SER A 310 -4.95 13.40 -8.65
CA SER A 310 -4.88 13.03 -10.09
C SER A 310 -5.23 14.16 -11.06
N LYS A 311 -5.97 15.19 -10.61
CA LYS A 311 -6.34 16.36 -11.40
C LYS A 311 -5.74 17.68 -10.86
N GLY A 312 -4.82 17.61 -9.90
CA GLY A 312 -4.15 18.77 -9.29
C GLY A 312 -5.03 19.64 -8.40
N TYR A 313 -4.45 20.71 -7.85
CA TYR A 313 -5.07 21.52 -6.79
C TYR A 313 -6.42 22.16 -7.15
N LYS A 314 -6.63 22.49 -8.43
CA LYS A 314 -7.89 23.12 -8.91
C LYS A 314 -9.13 22.24 -8.74
N HIS A 315 -8.93 20.94 -8.56
CA HIS A 315 -10.00 19.96 -8.40
C HIS A 315 -10.09 19.43 -6.96
N LEU A 316 -9.39 20.07 -6.01
CA LEU A 316 -9.52 19.75 -4.61
C LEU A 316 -10.98 19.98 -4.16
N PRO A 317 -11.68 18.98 -3.59
CA PRO A 317 -13.04 19.16 -3.12
C PRO A 317 -13.14 20.23 -2.04
N ALA A 318 -14.22 21.04 -2.08
CA ALA A 318 -14.46 22.09 -1.07
C ALA A 318 -14.79 21.52 0.32
N SER A 319 -15.26 20.28 0.39
CA SER A 319 -15.53 19.54 1.62
C SER A 319 -14.77 18.21 1.60
N SER A 320 -14.29 17.78 2.78
CA SER A 320 -13.59 16.50 2.90
C SER A 320 -14.47 15.34 2.43
N THR A 321 -13.89 14.48 1.59
CA THR A 321 -14.49 13.20 1.16
C THR A 321 -13.78 12.01 1.80
N ASN A 322 -12.90 12.29 2.77
CA ASN A 322 -11.98 11.32 3.33
C ASN A 322 -12.73 10.34 4.23
N LYS A 323 -12.77 9.08 3.80
CA LYS A 323 -13.45 7.99 4.49
C LYS A 323 -12.64 6.72 4.34
N ILE A 324 -12.79 5.82 5.30
CA ILE A 324 -12.26 4.46 5.19
C ILE A 324 -13.43 3.53 5.38
N TYR A 325 -13.54 2.56 4.49
CA TYR A 325 -14.59 1.57 4.51
C TYR A 325 -14.01 0.19 4.71
N LEU A 326 -14.74 -0.66 5.42
CA LEU A 326 -14.44 -2.06 5.67
C LEU A 326 -15.52 -2.91 5.02
N HIS A 327 -15.10 -3.74 4.08
CA HIS A 327 -15.93 -4.70 3.38
C HIS A 327 -15.71 -6.10 3.96
N ALA A 328 -16.81 -6.76 4.35
CA ALA A 328 -16.80 -8.15 4.76
C ALA A 328 -16.74 -9.04 3.52
N VAL A 329 -15.56 -9.59 3.23
CA VAL A 329 -15.27 -10.33 2.00
C VAL A 329 -15.95 -11.68 2.02
N LYS A 330 -16.68 -12.00 0.95
CA LYS A 330 -17.30 -13.32 0.78
C LYS A 330 -16.56 -14.17 -0.24
N ASP A 331 -16.55 -15.48 -0.01
CA ASP A 331 -15.89 -16.44 -0.88
C ASP A 331 -16.34 -16.35 -2.35
N ASP A 332 -17.63 -16.12 -2.62
CA ASP A 332 -18.19 -16.05 -3.97
C ASP A 332 -17.71 -14.82 -4.78
N GLU A 333 -17.17 -13.82 -4.08
CA GLU A 333 -16.68 -12.56 -4.65
C GLU A 333 -15.21 -12.61 -5.05
N ILE A 334 -14.39 -13.40 -4.33
CA ILE A 334 -12.91 -13.33 -4.44
C ILE A 334 -12.21 -14.67 -4.67
N LYS A 335 -12.87 -15.80 -4.42
CA LYS A 335 -12.26 -17.12 -4.62
C LYS A 335 -12.12 -17.42 -6.11
N PRO A 336 -11.00 -18.03 -6.56
CA PRO A 336 -10.84 -18.49 -7.93
C PRO A 336 -12.02 -19.37 -8.35
N ARG A 337 -12.56 -19.10 -9.54
CA ARG A 337 -13.62 -19.93 -10.12
C ARG A 337 -12.96 -21.06 -10.90
N PRO A 338 -13.46 -22.32 -10.79
CA PRO A 338 -12.96 -23.40 -11.63
C PRO A 338 -13.02 -22.99 -13.10
N ALA A 339 -11.95 -23.25 -13.85
CA ALA A 339 -11.99 -23.07 -15.29
C ALA A 339 -13.17 -23.92 -15.81
N LYS A 340 -14.15 -23.29 -16.46
CA LYS A 340 -15.19 -24.04 -17.18
C LYS A 340 -14.45 -24.92 -18.18
N LYS A 341 -14.50 -26.25 -17.99
CA LYS A 341 -14.04 -27.20 -19.00
C LYS A 341 -14.76 -26.85 -20.29
N ARG A 342 -13.98 -26.43 -21.27
CA ARG A 342 -14.48 -25.99 -22.58
C ARG A 342 -14.83 -27.20 -23.43
#